data_AF-A0A3M0YLH6-F1
#
_entry.id   AF-A0A3M0YLH6-F1
#
_cell.length_a   1.000
_cell.length_b   1.000
_cell.length_c   1.000
_cell.angle_alpha   90.00
_cell.angle_beta   90.00
_cell.angle_gamma   90.00
#
_symmetry.space_group_name_H-M   'P 1'
#
loop_
_entity.id
_entity.type
_entity.pdbx_description
1 polymer ?
#
loop_
_entity_poly.entity_id
_entity_poly.type
_entity_poly.pdbx_seq_one_letter_code
_entity_poly.pdbx_strand_id
1 'polypeptide(L)'
;LFAVVKARPYWYSPIFPIIFLVSALVSGAGLMTFLYCFFGNKKDPDHPAIVRKLAMWMIIFLAVDILLLIADVLVSLYGQIPEHMEIWHKILFGPYWYMFWIGEVGMVMLVPILIYIFKRDDINWLGLAGLSAVIGIIAVRFNIVIPAFVAPPVPGLEGVLRHWRMAFEYFPSFWEWATSIGGIALIVFLFMLAYRNLPLFENPELETSKHA
;
A
#
# COMPACT_ATOMS: atom_id res chain seq x y z
N LEU A 1 0.28 -8.67 -13.60
CA LEU A 1 0.48 -10.07 -13.17
C LEU A 1 -0.79 -10.66 -12.56
N PHE A 2 -1.33 -10.12 -11.46
CA PHE A 2 -2.57 -10.66 -10.87
C PHE A 2 -3.79 -10.64 -11.81
N ALA A 3 -4.00 -9.53 -12.54
CA ALA A 3 -5.17 -9.33 -13.40
C ALA A 3 -5.37 -10.32 -14.56
N VAL A 4 -4.38 -11.18 -14.86
CA VAL A 4 -4.43 -12.12 -15.98
C VAL A 4 -4.50 -13.59 -15.52
N VAL A 5 -4.56 -13.84 -14.21
CA VAL A 5 -4.60 -15.20 -13.66
C VAL A 5 -6.04 -15.73 -13.67
N LYS A 6 -6.45 -16.38 -14.76
CA LYS A 6 -7.79 -16.98 -14.90
C LYS A 6 -8.15 -17.97 -13.79
N ALA A 7 -7.15 -18.63 -13.20
CA ALA A 7 -7.35 -19.58 -12.11
C ALA A 7 -7.81 -18.95 -10.79
N ARG A 8 -7.79 -17.61 -10.67
CA ARG A 8 -8.19 -16.86 -9.46
C ARG A 8 -9.19 -15.77 -9.85
N PRO A 9 -10.50 -16.07 -9.85
CA PRO A 9 -11.53 -15.16 -10.33
C PRO A 9 -11.46 -13.75 -9.72
N TYR A 10 -11.21 -13.64 -8.42
CA TYR A 10 -11.08 -12.35 -7.72
C TYR A 10 -9.96 -11.45 -8.27
N TRP A 11 -8.84 -12.03 -8.73
CA TRP A 11 -7.78 -11.24 -9.35
C TRP A 11 -8.10 -10.88 -10.80
N TYR A 12 -8.90 -11.69 -11.49
CA TYR A 12 -9.24 -11.53 -12.90
C TYR A 12 -10.30 -10.44 -13.11
N SER A 13 -9.94 -9.20 -12.79
CA SER A 13 -10.80 -8.02 -12.93
C SER A 13 -10.08 -6.89 -13.67
N PRO A 14 -10.74 -6.20 -14.62
CA PRO A 14 -10.13 -5.10 -15.39
C PRO A 14 -9.82 -3.87 -14.53
N ILE A 15 -10.48 -3.70 -13.37
CA ILE A 15 -10.22 -2.57 -12.47
C ILE A 15 -8.97 -2.80 -11.60
N PHE A 16 -8.55 -4.06 -11.45
CA PHE A 16 -7.49 -4.45 -10.54
C PHE A 16 -6.13 -3.79 -10.83
N PRO A 17 -5.64 -3.69 -12.08
CA PRO A 17 -4.43 -2.95 -12.39
C PRO A 17 -4.50 -1.48 -11.99
N ILE A 18 -5.68 -0.86 -12.09
CA ILE A 18 -5.90 0.55 -11.75
C ILE A 18 -5.84 0.71 -10.22
N ILE A 19 -6.48 -0.18 -9.45
CA ILE A 19 -6.37 -0.22 -7.99
C ILE A 19 -4.90 -0.35 -7.57
N PHE A 20 -4.14 -1.26 -8.20
CA PHE A 20 -2.72 -1.43 -7.89
C PHE A 20 -1.90 -0.16 -8.15
N LEU A 21 -2.16 0.54 -9.25
CA LEU A 21 -1.48 1.78 -9.59
C LEU A 21 -1.82 2.91 -8.60
N VAL A 22 -3.10 3.10 -8.29
CA VAL A 22 -3.54 4.17 -7.37
C VAL A 22 -3.05 3.90 -5.95
N SER A 23 -3.20 2.68 -5.44
CA SER A 23 -2.62 2.31 -4.14
C SER A 23 -1.10 2.45 -4.08
N ALA A 24 -0.39 2.27 -5.21
CA ALA A 24 1.05 2.57 -5.28
C ALA A 24 1.32 4.08 -5.13
N LEU A 25 0.51 4.94 -5.76
CA LEU A 25 0.60 6.41 -5.58
C LEU A 25 0.33 6.83 -4.13
N VAL A 26 -0.66 6.22 -3.47
CA VAL A 26 -0.93 6.44 -2.03
C VAL A 26 0.31 6.08 -1.19
N SER A 27 0.90 4.89 -1.43
CA SER A 27 2.10 4.44 -0.71
C SER A 27 3.30 5.35 -0.94
N GLY A 28 3.51 5.80 -2.18
CA GLY A 28 4.62 6.69 -2.55
C GLY A 28 4.45 8.08 -1.93
N ALA A 29 3.26 8.67 -2.06
CA ALA A 29 2.97 9.97 -1.46
C ALA A 29 3.04 9.93 0.08
N GLY A 30 2.55 8.84 0.70
CA GLY A 30 2.65 8.64 2.15
C GLY A 30 4.09 8.48 2.62
N LEU A 31 4.90 7.67 1.94
CA LEU A 31 6.31 7.50 2.26
C LEU A 31 7.08 8.81 2.08
N MET A 32 6.84 9.55 1.01
CA MET A 32 7.46 10.85 0.78
C MET A 32 7.05 11.88 1.84
N THR A 33 5.77 11.90 2.25
CA THR A 33 5.30 12.77 3.33
C THR A 33 6.05 12.47 4.63
N PHE A 34 6.19 11.19 4.99
CA PHE A 34 6.92 10.77 6.18
C PHE A 34 8.41 11.13 6.10
N LEU A 35 9.08 10.72 5.02
CA LEU A 35 10.50 10.94 4.84
C LEU A 35 10.84 12.43 4.80
N TYR A 36 10.10 13.22 4.02
CA TYR A 36 10.34 14.65 3.93
C TYR A 36 10.08 15.34 5.27
N CYS A 37 9.02 14.97 6.01
CA CYS A 37 8.73 15.56 7.32
C CYS A 37 9.87 15.34 8.34
N PHE A 38 10.38 14.11 8.46
CA PHE A 38 11.33 13.75 9.52
C PHE A 38 12.80 13.86 9.12
N PHE A 39 13.13 13.62 7.84
CA PHE A 39 14.49 13.59 7.32
C PHE A 39 14.79 14.71 6.32
N GLY A 40 13.81 15.54 5.95
CA GLY A 40 14.01 16.72 5.11
C GLY A 40 14.78 17.85 5.80
N ASN A 41 15.23 18.83 5.01
CA ASN A 41 15.98 19.97 5.52
C ASN A 41 15.07 20.96 6.27
N LYS A 42 15.02 20.83 7.59
CA LYS A 42 14.18 21.69 8.46
C LYS A 42 14.55 23.19 8.45
N LYS A 43 15.69 23.56 7.85
CA LYS A 43 16.09 24.97 7.70
C LYS A 43 15.45 25.63 6.47
N ASP A 44 14.89 24.85 5.57
CA ASP A 44 14.15 25.35 4.40
C ASP A 44 12.82 25.98 4.85
N PRO A 45 12.57 27.28 4.58
CA PRO A 45 11.31 27.94 4.88
C PRO A 45 10.08 27.25 4.25
N ASP A 46 10.26 26.60 3.10
CA ASP A 46 9.18 25.92 2.37
C ASP A 46 8.89 24.52 2.90
N HIS A 47 9.71 24.00 3.83
CA HIS A 47 9.56 22.65 4.37
C HIS A 47 8.14 22.33 4.87
N PRO A 48 7.49 23.17 5.71
CA PRO A 48 6.14 22.88 6.18
C PRO A 48 5.10 22.92 5.06
N ALA A 49 5.27 23.80 4.07
CA ALA A 49 4.35 23.91 2.94
C ALA A 49 4.44 22.68 2.03
N ILE A 50 5.65 22.17 1.80
CA ILE A 50 5.88 20.96 1.01
C ILE A 50 5.30 19.72 1.71
N VAL A 51 5.53 19.53 3.02
CA VAL A 51 4.91 18.42 3.78
C VAL A 51 3.40 18.44 3.65
N ARG A 52 2.77 19.61 3.81
CA ARG A 52 1.30 19.75 3.67
C ARG A 52 0.81 19.41 2.27
N LYS A 53 1.53 19.83 1.22
CA LYS A 53 1.20 19.47 -0.17
C LYS A 53 1.33 17.97 -0.43
N LEU A 54 2.39 17.32 0.07
CA LEU A 54 2.56 15.88 -0.05
C LEU A 54 1.43 15.10 0.65
N ALA A 55 1.07 15.53 1.87
CA ALA A 55 -0.05 14.95 2.60
C ALA A 55 -1.38 15.15 1.87
N MET A 56 -1.62 16.33 1.30
CA MET A 56 -2.81 16.59 0.48
C MET A 56 -2.89 15.64 -0.72
N TRP A 57 -1.79 15.47 -1.47
CA TRP A 57 -1.74 14.54 -2.60
C TRP A 57 -1.98 13.10 -2.19
N MET A 58 -1.39 12.68 -1.06
CA MET A 58 -1.67 11.36 -0.47
C MET A 58 -3.18 11.18 -0.21
N ILE A 59 -3.84 12.17 0.39
CA ILE A 59 -5.29 12.10 0.67
C ILE A 59 -6.14 12.10 -0.60
N ILE A 60 -5.75 12.85 -1.64
CA ILE A 60 -6.43 12.83 -2.94
C ILE A 60 -6.33 11.43 -3.56
N PHE A 61 -5.14 10.84 -3.62
CA PHE A 61 -4.97 9.49 -4.15
C PHE A 61 -5.72 8.46 -3.31
N LEU A 62 -5.73 8.62 -1.98
CA LEU A 62 -6.48 7.76 -1.08
C LEU A 62 -7.99 7.85 -1.34
N ALA A 63 -8.53 9.03 -1.59
CA ALA A 63 -9.94 9.19 -1.94
C ALA A 63 -10.30 8.47 -3.24
N VAL A 64 -9.41 8.52 -4.25
CA VAL A 64 -9.57 7.76 -5.49
C VAL A 64 -9.48 6.26 -5.23
N ASP A 65 -8.54 5.81 -4.39
CA ASP A 65 -8.37 4.40 -4.02
C ASP A 65 -9.63 3.85 -3.33
N ILE A 66 -10.19 4.60 -2.37
CA ILE A 66 -11.44 4.28 -1.69
C ILE A 66 -12.60 4.19 -2.69
N LEU A 67 -12.69 5.13 -3.64
CA LEU A 67 -13.72 5.08 -4.67
C LEU A 67 -13.62 3.81 -5.52
N LEU A 68 -12.40 3.43 -5.92
CA LEU A 68 -12.16 2.20 -6.68
C LEU A 68 -12.49 0.95 -5.87
N LEU A 69 -12.16 0.93 -4.57
CA LEU A 69 -12.52 -0.16 -3.67
C LEU A 69 -14.03 -0.31 -3.56
N ILE A 70 -14.75 0.80 -3.36
CA ILE A 70 -16.22 0.79 -3.32
C ILE A 70 -16.79 0.30 -4.65
N ALA A 71 -16.23 0.73 -5.78
CA ALA A 71 -16.64 0.27 -7.10
C ALA A 71 -16.44 -1.24 -7.26
N ASP A 72 -15.30 -1.78 -6.81
CA ASP A 72 -15.00 -3.22 -6.88
C ASP A 72 -15.97 -4.05 -6.01
N VAL A 73 -16.27 -3.58 -4.79
CA VAL A 73 -17.28 -4.18 -3.91
C VAL A 73 -18.66 -4.14 -4.56
N LEU A 74 -19.09 -3.00 -5.10
CA LEU A 74 -20.41 -2.84 -5.72
C LEU A 74 -20.57 -3.74 -6.95
N VAL A 75 -19.55 -3.80 -7.82
CA VAL A 75 -19.55 -4.68 -9.00
C VAL A 75 -19.59 -6.15 -8.56
N SER A 76 -18.85 -6.51 -7.50
CA SER A 76 -18.86 -7.87 -6.95
C SER A 76 -20.24 -8.25 -6.40
N LEU A 77 -20.92 -7.34 -5.69
CA LEU A 77 -22.27 -7.55 -5.14
C LEU A 77 -23.32 -7.62 -6.25
N TYR A 78 -23.25 -6.73 -7.24
CA TYR A 78 -24.21 -6.65 -8.33
C TYR A 78 -24.05 -7.79 -9.34
N GLY A 79 -22.81 -8.21 -9.61
CA GLY A 79 -22.52 -9.31 -10.52
C GLY A 79 -23.01 -10.67 -10.01
N GLN A 80 -23.33 -10.79 -8.71
CA GLN A 80 -23.78 -12.02 -8.04
C GLN A 80 -22.94 -13.26 -8.38
N ILE A 81 -21.64 -13.06 -8.62
CA ILE A 81 -20.70 -14.14 -8.90
C ILE A 81 -20.34 -14.77 -7.54
N PRO A 82 -20.81 -16.00 -7.24
CA PRO A 82 -20.67 -16.59 -5.90
C PRO A 82 -19.22 -16.63 -5.41
N GLU A 83 -18.29 -16.91 -6.33
CA GLU A 83 -16.85 -17.00 -6.04
C GLU A 83 -16.25 -15.67 -5.57
N HIS A 84 -16.76 -14.53 -6.06
CA HIS A 84 -16.30 -13.21 -5.62
C HIS A 84 -16.88 -12.86 -4.25
N MET A 85 -18.15 -13.19 -4.02
CA MET A 85 -18.82 -12.95 -2.74
C MET A 85 -18.19 -13.76 -1.60
N GLU A 86 -17.81 -15.01 -1.85
CA GLU A 86 -17.10 -15.83 -0.86
C GLU A 86 -15.74 -15.23 -0.47
N ILE A 87 -15.01 -14.66 -1.43
CA ILE A 87 -13.71 -14.04 -1.16
C ILE A 87 -13.90 -12.74 -0.36
N TRP A 88 -14.87 -11.92 -0.71
CA TRP A 88 -15.24 -10.74 0.10
C TRP A 88 -15.67 -11.13 1.51
N HIS A 89 -16.44 -12.21 1.67
CA HIS A 89 -16.80 -12.71 2.99
C HIS A 89 -15.57 -13.13 3.80
N LYS A 90 -14.59 -13.80 3.16
CA LYS A 90 -13.30 -14.17 3.79
C LYS A 90 -12.44 -12.94 4.14
N ILE A 91 -12.45 -11.88 3.33
CA ILE A 91 -11.74 -10.63 3.61
C ILE A 91 -12.37 -9.92 4.81
N LEU A 92 -13.70 -9.82 4.85
CA LEU A 92 -14.43 -9.04 5.86
C LEU A 92 -14.56 -9.77 7.20
N PHE A 93 -14.78 -11.09 7.19
CA PHE A 93 -15.15 -11.88 8.37
C PHE A 93 -14.37 -13.19 8.50
N GLY A 94 -13.45 -13.48 7.58
CA GLY A 94 -12.63 -14.69 7.64
C GLY A 94 -11.48 -14.59 8.64
N PRO A 95 -10.54 -15.56 8.59
CA PRO A 95 -9.43 -15.65 9.55
C PRO A 95 -8.54 -14.39 9.62
N TYR A 96 -8.48 -13.62 8.53
CA TYR A 96 -7.64 -12.42 8.42
C TYR A 96 -8.45 -11.11 8.44
N TRP A 97 -9.67 -11.10 9.01
CA TRP A 97 -10.55 -9.92 9.05
C TRP A 97 -9.85 -8.65 9.58
N TYR A 98 -8.91 -8.81 10.51
CA TYR A 98 -8.17 -7.71 11.12
C TYR A 98 -7.26 -6.99 10.11
N MET A 99 -6.79 -7.66 9.06
CA MET A 99 -6.03 -7.02 7.99
C MET A 99 -6.91 -6.04 7.19
N PHE A 100 -8.19 -6.36 7.01
CA PHE A 100 -9.15 -5.45 6.38
C PHE A 100 -9.53 -4.32 7.33
N TRP A 101 -10.08 -4.64 8.52
CA TRP A 101 -10.65 -3.61 9.39
C TRP A 101 -9.60 -2.74 10.08
N ILE A 102 -8.52 -3.33 10.59
CA ILE A 102 -7.46 -2.58 11.29
C ILE A 102 -6.46 -2.05 10.28
N GLY A 103 -5.97 -2.90 9.38
CA GLY A 103 -4.93 -2.52 8.41
C GLY A 103 -5.43 -1.55 7.35
N GLU A 104 -6.36 -1.99 6.51
CA GLU A 104 -6.85 -1.21 5.37
C GLU A 104 -7.79 -0.07 5.82
N VAL A 105 -8.91 -0.38 6.47
CA VAL A 105 -9.86 0.65 6.91
C VAL A 105 -9.26 1.52 8.01
N GLY A 106 -8.63 0.93 9.02
CA GLY A 106 -8.02 1.68 10.12
C GLY A 106 -6.79 2.50 9.70
N MET A 107 -5.72 1.83 9.28
CA MET A 107 -4.41 2.47 9.09
C MET A 107 -4.25 3.20 7.76
N VAL A 108 -4.87 2.73 6.68
CA VAL A 108 -4.79 3.38 5.36
C VAL A 108 -5.85 4.47 5.21
N MET A 109 -7.09 4.20 5.59
CA MET A 109 -8.19 5.14 5.37
C MET A 109 -8.39 6.07 6.57
N LEU A 110 -8.84 5.53 7.71
CA LEU A 110 -9.34 6.33 8.82
C LEU A 110 -8.23 7.17 9.46
N VAL A 111 -7.09 6.58 9.83
CA VAL A 111 -6.02 7.29 10.54
C VAL A 111 -5.49 8.48 9.70
N PRO A 112 -5.11 8.32 8.42
CA PRO A 112 -4.61 9.44 7.63
C PRO A 112 -5.66 10.51 7.36
N ILE A 113 -6.91 10.12 7.09
CA ILE A 113 -8.02 11.06 6.87
C ILE A 113 -8.33 11.86 8.14
N LEU A 114 -8.46 11.20 9.29
CA LEU A 114 -8.76 11.87 10.55
C LEU A 114 -7.62 12.81 10.96
N ILE A 115 -6.37 12.39 10.80
CA ILE A 115 -5.21 13.26 11.04
C ILE A 115 -5.26 14.48 10.11
N TYR A 116 -5.51 14.27 8.81
CA TYR A 116 -5.58 15.36 7.86
C TYR A 116 -6.74 16.33 8.14
N ILE A 117 -7.88 15.86 8.67
CA ILE A 117 -9.01 16.73 9.02
C ILE A 117 -8.72 17.52 10.30
N PHE A 118 -8.26 16.86 11.36
CA PHE A 118 -8.19 17.45 12.70
C PHE A 118 -6.83 18.07 13.05
N LYS A 119 -5.76 17.70 12.35
CA LYS A 119 -4.36 18.06 12.68
C LYS A 119 -3.57 18.57 11.46
N ARG A 120 -4.24 19.09 10.43
CA ARG A 120 -3.59 19.58 9.18
C ARG A 120 -2.49 20.62 9.38
N ASP A 121 -2.55 21.39 10.47
CA ASP A 121 -1.60 22.46 10.72
C ASP A 121 -0.30 21.93 11.35
N ASP A 122 -0.32 20.75 11.95
CA ASP A 122 0.85 20.10 12.55
C ASP A 122 1.50 19.11 11.57
N ILE A 123 2.68 19.50 11.08
CA ILE A 123 3.43 18.75 10.09
C ILE A 123 3.87 17.37 10.59
N ASN A 124 4.13 17.22 11.90
CA ASN A 124 4.59 15.94 12.44
C ASN A 124 3.47 14.90 12.40
N TRP A 125 2.23 15.32 12.69
CA TRP A 125 1.06 14.47 12.53
C TRP A 125 0.85 14.07 11.07
N LEU A 126 1.03 15.00 10.12
CA LEU A 126 0.96 14.67 8.69
C LEU A 126 2.03 13.65 8.28
N GLY A 127 3.25 13.77 8.80
CA GLY A 127 4.30 12.77 8.61
C GLY A 127 3.90 11.38 9.14
N LEU A 128 3.34 11.33 10.36
CA LEU A 128 2.85 10.08 10.96
C LEU A 128 1.64 9.49 10.22
N ALA A 129 0.77 10.31 9.65
CA ALA A 129 -0.29 9.86 8.75
C ALA A 129 0.28 9.14 7.52
N GLY A 130 1.33 9.69 6.92
CA GLY A 130 2.07 9.05 5.84
C GLY A 130 2.63 7.68 6.23
N LEU A 131 3.24 7.58 7.42
CA LEU A 131 3.75 6.31 7.94
C LEU A 131 2.63 5.28 8.16
N SER A 132 1.50 5.70 8.74
CA SER A 132 0.33 4.84 8.94
C SER A 132 -0.17 4.26 7.63
N ALA A 133 -0.30 5.10 6.59
CA ALA A 133 -0.75 4.68 5.27
C ALA A 133 0.20 3.65 4.64
N VAL A 134 1.52 3.86 4.75
CA VAL A 134 2.54 2.93 4.22
C VAL A 134 2.48 1.56 4.91
N ILE A 135 2.37 1.55 6.25
CA ILE A 135 2.26 0.30 7.01
C ILE A 135 0.95 -0.42 6.67
N GLY A 136 -0.16 0.31 6.62
CA GLY A 136 -1.47 -0.24 6.29
C GLY A 136 -1.55 -0.82 4.86
N ILE A 137 -0.83 -0.25 3.91
CA ILE A 137 -0.79 -0.76 2.52
C ILE A 137 -0.23 -2.18 2.44
N ILE A 138 0.62 -2.59 3.39
CA ILE A 138 1.05 -3.99 3.50
C ILE A 138 -0.17 -4.87 3.75
N ALA A 139 -1.07 -4.47 4.66
CA ALA A 139 -2.31 -5.19 4.92
C ALA A 139 -3.23 -5.25 3.68
N VAL A 140 -3.32 -4.17 2.89
CA VAL A 140 -4.05 -4.17 1.61
C VAL A 140 -3.49 -5.23 0.65
N ARG A 141 -2.15 -5.35 0.54
CA ARG A 141 -1.54 -6.41 -0.28
C ARG A 141 -1.82 -7.81 0.26
N PHE A 142 -1.86 -7.97 1.59
CA PHE A 142 -2.27 -9.22 2.22
C PHE A 142 -3.74 -9.57 1.91
N ASN A 143 -4.67 -8.62 2.02
CA ASN A 143 -6.10 -8.81 1.73
C ASN A 143 -6.34 -9.20 0.26
N ILE A 144 -5.53 -8.66 -0.64
CA ILE A 144 -5.59 -9.00 -2.06
C ILE A 144 -5.05 -10.41 -2.32
N VAL A 145 -3.90 -10.76 -1.74
CA VAL A 145 -3.18 -11.98 -2.13
C VAL A 145 -3.66 -13.21 -1.35
N ILE A 146 -3.75 -13.13 -0.02
CA ILE A 146 -3.91 -14.32 0.83
C ILE A 146 -5.30 -14.96 0.68
N PRO A 147 -6.42 -14.23 0.83
CA PRO A 147 -7.77 -14.82 0.70
C PRO A 147 -8.00 -15.49 -0.65
N ALA A 148 -7.53 -14.86 -1.73
CA ALA A 148 -7.63 -15.41 -3.08
C ALA A 148 -6.70 -16.62 -3.30
N PHE A 149 -5.52 -16.63 -2.68
CA PHE A 149 -4.58 -17.76 -2.77
C PHE A 149 -5.06 -18.99 -1.98
N VAL A 150 -5.62 -18.74 -0.80
CA VAL A 150 -6.12 -19.75 0.14
C VAL A 150 -7.49 -20.29 -0.29
N ALA A 151 -8.25 -19.59 -1.12
CA ALA A 151 -9.48 -20.15 -1.68
C ALA A 151 -9.18 -21.38 -2.56
N PRO A 152 -9.82 -22.54 -2.33
CA PRO A 152 -9.67 -23.72 -3.18
C PRO A 152 -10.03 -23.39 -4.63
N PRO A 153 -9.19 -23.73 -5.63
CA PRO A 153 -9.53 -23.50 -7.03
C PRO A 153 -10.69 -24.38 -7.53
N VAL A 154 -10.93 -25.52 -6.86
CA VAL A 154 -11.97 -26.49 -7.19
C VAL A 154 -12.74 -26.84 -5.91
N PRO A 155 -14.08 -26.77 -5.91
CA PRO A 155 -14.89 -27.18 -4.76
C PRO A 155 -14.58 -28.62 -4.34
N GLY A 156 -14.43 -28.87 -3.03
CA GLY A 156 -14.16 -30.21 -2.48
C GLY A 156 -12.71 -30.67 -2.49
N LEU A 157 -11.79 -29.91 -3.10
CA LEU A 157 -10.36 -30.25 -3.13
C LEU A 157 -9.72 -30.25 -1.73
N GLU A 158 -10.25 -29.42 -0.83
CA GLU A 158 -9.91 -29.33 0.60
C GLU A 158 -10.19 -30.62 1.38
N GLY A 159 -11.13 -31.45 0.93
CA GLY A 159 -11.40 -32.75 1.54
C GLY A 159 -10.38 -33.82 1.18
N VAL A 160 -9.75 -33.70 0.00
CA VAL A 160 -8.86 -34.71 -0.60
C VAL A 160 -7.40 -34.44 -0.28
N LEU A 161 -6.97 -33.17 -0.31
CA LEU A 161 -5.59 -32.76 -0.05
C LEU A 161 -5.40 -32.36 1.41
N ARG A 162 -5.33 -33.35 2.31
CA ARG A 162 -5.14 -33.14 3.76
C ARG A 162 -3.69 -33.06 4.23
N HIS A 163 -2.73 -33.05 3.30
CA HIS A 163 -1.32 -32.98 3.68
C HIS A 163 -1.00 -31.58 4.22
N TRP A 164 -0.22 -31.48 5.31
CA TRP A 164 0.10 -30.21 5.98
C TRP A 164 0.74 -29.13 5.07
N ARG A 165 1.41 -29.56 3.98
CA ARG A 165 1.99 -28.68 2.94
C ARG A 165 0.97 -28.15 1.92
N MET A 166 -0.26 -28.66 1.96
CA MET A 166 -1.38 -28.31 1.06
C MET A 166 -2.56 -27.74 1.85
N ALA A 167 -2.34 -27.36 3.12
CA ALA A 167 -3.34 -26.71 3.93
C ALA A 167 -3.70 -25.35 3.31
N PHE A 168 -4.99 -25.06 3.23
CA PHE A 168 -5.53 -23.78 2.79
C PHE A 168 -5.46 -22.77 3.95
N GLU A 169 -4.26 -22.58 4.48
CA GLU A 169 -3.95 -21.62 5.54
C GLU A 169 -2.57 -21.03 5.27
N TYR A 170 -2.37 -19.75 5.63
CA TYR A 170 -1.11 -19.05 5.40
C TYR A 170 -0.66 -18.36 6.68
N PHE A 171 0.50 -18.78 7.18
CA PHE A 171 1.17 -18.08 8.26
C PHE A 171 2.61 -17.79 7.83
N PRO A 172 3.05 -16.51 7.84
CA PRO A 172 4.36 -16.16 7.34
C PRO A 172 5.47 -16.85 8.15
N SER A 173 6.38 -17.51 7.45
CA SER A 173 7.54 -18.13 8.07
C SER A 173 8.62 -17.10 8.41
N PHE A 174 9.52 -17.47 9.32
CA PHE A 174 10.69 -16.64 9.64
C PHE A 174 11.51 -16.29 8.39
N TRP A 175 11.68 -17.23 7.46
CA TRP A 175 12.46 -17.02 6.25
C TRP A 175 11.78 -16.04 5.29
N GLU A 176 10.46 -16.05 5.18
CA GLU A 176 9.72 -15.07 4.37
C GLU A 176 9.88 -13.65 4.92
N TRP A 177 9.86 -13.49 6.25
CA TRP A 177 10.16 -12.21 6.89
C TRP A 177 11.60 -11.78 6.64
N ALA A 178 12.56 -12.68 6.84
CA ALA A 178 13.98 -12.39 6.62
C ALA A 178 14.27 -11.96 5.18
N THR A 179 13.70 -12.66 4.18
CA THR A 179 13.87 -12.30 2.77
C THR A 179 13.18 -10.98 2.42
N SER A 180 12.00 -10.71 2.99
CA SER A 180 11.27 -9.46 2.73
C SER A 180 12.00 -8.25 3.30
N ILE A 181 12.46 -8.35 4.55
CA ILE A 181 13.27 -7.30 5.20
C ILE A 181 14.61 -7.13 4.46
N GLY A 182 15.25 -8.23 4.07
CA GLY A 182 16.48 -8.20 3.28
C GLY A 182 16.31 -7.47 1.93
N GLY A 183 15.19 -7.70 1.24
CA GLY A 183 14.85 -7.00 0.01
C GLY A 183 14.66 -5.49 0.21
N ILE A 184 13.93 -5.09 1.25
CA ILE A 184 13.75 -3.68 1.62
C ILE A 184 15.11 -3.05 1.96
N ALA A 185 15.93 -3.74 2.76
CA ALA A 185 17.25 -3.26 3.14
C ALA A 185 18.17 -3.08 1.93
N LEU A 186 18.12 -3.99 0.95
CA LEU A 186 18.88 -3.87 -0.29
C LEU A 186 18.44 -2.64 -1.11
N ILE A 187 17.14 -2.39 -1.24
CA ILE A 187 16.61 -1.21 -1.94
C ILE A 187 17.07 0.07 -1.26
N VAL A 188 16.96 0.15 0.07
CA VAL A 188 17.42 1.30 0.85
C VAL A 188 18.93 1.48 0.73
N PHE A 189 19.71 0.41 0.76
CA PHE A 189 21.16 0.45 0.57
C PHE A 189 21.54 1.01 -0.80
N LEU A 190 20.90 0.52 -1.87
CA LEU A 190 21.12 1.02 -3.23
C LEU A 190 20.69 2.48 -3.38
N PHE A 191 19.58 2.88 -2.77
CA PHE A 191 19.14 4.27 -2.74
C PHE A 191 20.17 5.17 -2.02
N MET A 192 20.68 4.76 -0.87
CA MET A 192 21.71 5.49 -0.14
C MET A 192 23.04 5.58 -0.91
N LEU A 193 23.41 4.51 -1.60
CA LEU A 193 24.59 4.49 -2.48
C LEU A 193 24.42 5.47 -3.65
N ALA A 194 23.24 5.49 -4.28
CA ALA A 194 22.92 6.44 -5.34
C ALA A 194 22.90 7.88 -4.81
N TYR A 195 22.27 8.11 -3.67
CA TYR A 195 22.20 9.43 -3.02
C TYR A 195 23.58 10.00 -2.68
N ARG A 196 24.52 9.14 -2.26
CA ARG A 196 25.89 9.55 -1.94
C ARG A 196 26.74 9.86 -3.18
N ASN A 197 26.55 9.11 -4.27
CA ASN A 197 27.44 9.17 -5.43
C ASN A 197 26.93 10.04 -6.58
N LEU A 198 25.63 10.33 -6.65
CA LEU A 198 25.04 11.16 -7.69
C LEU A 198 24.94 12.63 -7.22
N PRO A 199 25.29 13.61 -8.06
CA PRO A 199 25.05 15.02 -7.79
C PRO A 199 23.55 15.32 -7.93
N LEU A 200 22.79 15.06 -6.86
CA LEU A 200 21.32 15.26 -6.84
C LEU A 200 20.92 16.72 -6.62
N PHE A 201 21.84 17.55 -6.13
CA PHE A 201 21.65 18.99 -6.01
C PHE A 201 22.54 19.66 -7.06
N GLU A 202 21.93 20.44 -7.94
CA GLU A 202 22.65 21.35 -8.82
C GLU A 202 23.45 22.31 -7.94
N ASN A 203 24.77 22.29 -8.10
CA ASN A 203 25.66 23.15 -7.32
C ASN A 203 25.45 24.59 -7.84
N PRO A 204 24.89 25.54 -7.07
CA PRO A 204 24.57 26.89 -7.56
C PRO A 204 25.79 27.65 -8.07
N GLU A 205 26.99 27.23 -7.66
CA GLU A 205 28.27 27.79 -8.09
C GLU A 205 28.60 27.53 -9.57
N LEU A 206 27.96 26.56 -10.23
CA LEU A 206 28.21 26.25 -11.65
C LEU A 206 27.36 27.11 -12.60
N GLU A 207 26.23 27.67 -12.17
CA GLU A 207 25.42 28.58 -12.99
C GLU A 207 26.01 29.98 -13.09
N THR A 208 26.65 30.49 -12.03
CA THR A 208 27.30 31.81 -12.06
C THR A 208 28.53 31.86 -12.95
N SER A 209 29.22 30.74 -13.20
CA SER A 209 30.36 30.69 -14.14
C SER A 209 29.96 30.57 -15.61
N LYS A 210 28.72 30.18 -15.92
CA LYS A 210 28.23 30.12 -17.32
C LYS A 210 27.76 31.47 -17.85
N HIS A 211 27.63 32.46 -16.97
CA HIS A 211 27.16 33.81 -17.29
C HIS A 211 28.19 34.92 -16.98
N ALA A 212 29.43 34.56 -16.65
CA ALA A 212 30.56 35.48 -16.50
C ALA A 212 31.58 35.25 -17.63
#